data_AF-A0A401VWJ5-F1
#
_entry.id   AF-A0A401VWJ5-F1
#
_cell.length_a   1.000
_cell.length_b   1.000
_cell.length_c   1.000
_cell.angle_alpha   90.00
_cell.angle_beta   90.00
_cell.angle_gamma   90.00
#
_symmetry.space_group_name_H-M   'P 1'
#
loop_
_entity.id
_entity.type
_entity.pdbx_description
1 polymer ?
#
loop_
_entity_poly.entity_id
_entity_poly.type
_entity_poly.pdbx_seq_one_letter_code
_entity_poly.pdbx_strand_id
1 'polypeptide(L)'
;MAVDISPESGYHLIINDGSGRGISREPYMNWDYCLLANDYGNKGYPVVFHTKGSGFSIEMTSSNWGGYRYLQAVTTGVKLVQEGDAHVWEAESRDKGAVFKTFGAYMVYGSETGKSWIAVAASILPNLGRDFAFWKLEKA
;
A
#
# COMPACT_ATOMS: atom_id res chain seq x y z
N MET A 1 -19.28 -4.02 -4.40
CA MET A 1 -19.38 -4.35 -2.96
C MET A 1 -18.26 -3.60 -2.23
N ALA A 2 -18.48 -3.09 -1.02
CA ALA A 2 -17.42 -2.44 -0.26
C ALA A 2 -16.38 -3.49 0.18
N VAL A 3 -15.10 -3.11 0.28
CA VAL A 3 -14.10 -3.97 0.92
C VAL A 3 -14.45 -4.05 2.41
N ASP A 4 -14.57 -5.25 2.96
CA ASP A 4 -14.87 -5.44 4.39
C ASP A 4 -13.61 -5.17 5.23
N ILE A 5 -13.45 -3.90 5.62
CA ILE A 5 -12.37 -3.42 6.48
C ILE A 5 -13.00 -3.10 7.83
N SER A 6 -12.54 -3.78 8.88
CA SER A 6 -12.82 -3.40 10.26
C SER A 6 -11.79 -2.33 10.67
N PRO A 7 -12.19 -1.06 10.88
CA PRO A 7 -11.25 -0.03 11.31
C PRO A 7 -10.54 -0.41 12.61
N GLU A 8 -9.36 0.16 12.83
CA GLU A 8 -8.53 -0.07 14.03
C GLU A 8 -8.03 -1.52 14.20
N SER A 9 -8.31 -2.40 13.24
CA SER A 9 -7.78 -3.77 13.22
C SER A 9 -6.54 -3.86 12.32
N GLY A 10 -5.61 -4.74 12.69
CA GLY A 10 -4.40 -5.03 11.91
C GLY A 10 -4.67 -5.96 10.73
N TYR A 11 -4.09 -5.64 9.57
CA TYR A 11 -4.16 -6.44 8.35
C TYR A 11 -2.83 -6.51 7.64
N HIS A 12 -2.48 -7.66 7.09
CA HIS A 12 -1.50 -7.76 6.01
C HIS A 12 -2.17 -7.42 4.67
N LEU A 13 -1.57 -6.50 3.91
CA LEU A 13 -1.92 -6.25 2.50
C LEU A 13 -1.08 -7.17 1.62
N ILE A 14 -1.64 -8.29 1.18
CA ILE A 14 -0.93 -9.29 0.37
C ILE A 14 -1.30 -9.09 -1.11
N ILE A 15 -0.31 -8.94 -1.99
CA ILE A 15 -0.57 -8.75 -3.41
C ILE A 15 -1.15 -10.04 -4.04
N ASN A 16 -2.18 -9.89 -4.87
CA ASN A 16 -2.81 -11.00 -5.58
C ASN A 16 -2.19 -11.22 -6.97
N ASP A 17 -0.88 -11.50 -6.99
CA ASP A 17 -0.10 -11.89 -8.18
C ASP A 17 0.42 -13.34 -8.08
N GLY A 18 -0.02 -14.07 -7.05
CA GLY A 18 0.45 -15.40 -6.69
C GLY A 18 1.69 -15.41 -5.78
N SER A 19 2.40 -14.29 -5.64
CA SER A 19 3.68 -14.22 -4.92
C SER A 19 3.56 -14.34 -3.39
N GLY A 20 2.38 -14.08 -2.84
CA GLY A 20 2.15 -14.05 -1.39
C GLY A 20 2.94 -12.94 -0.68
N ARG A 21 3.52 -12.00 -1.43
CA ARG A 21 4.26 -10.86 -0.88
C ARG A 21 3.28 -9.82 -0.36
N GLY A 22 3.60 -9.18 0.75
CA GLY A 22 2.81 -8.07 1.27
C GLY A 22 3.54 -6.75 1.24
N ILE A 23 2.85 -5.68 1.63
CA ILE A 23 3.46 -4.35 1.72
C ILE A 23 4.55 -4.32 2.81
N SER A 24 5.68 -3.72 2.47
CA SER A 24 6.83 -3.51 3.33
C SER A 24 7.36 -2.08 3.16
N ARG A 25 8.48 -1.78 3.80
CA ARG A 25 9.14 -0.47 3.75
C ARG A 25 10.65 -0.60 3.81
N GLU A 26 11.32 0.24 3.05
CA GLU A 26 12.77 0.42 3.10
C GLU A 26 13.12 1.90 3.25
N PRO A 27 14.17 2.20 4.04
CA PRO A 27 14.63 3.57 4.18
C PRO A 27 15.32 4.00 2.87
N TYR A 28 14.90 5.14 2.34
CA TYR A 28 15.57 5.80 1.22
C TYR A 28 15.64 7.30 1.48
N MET A 29 16.88 7.82 1.50
CA MET A 29 17.19 9.16 2.00
C MET A 29 16.65 9.37 3.42
N ASN A 30 15.63 10.22 3.60
CA ASN A 30 15.06 10.60 4.89
C ASN A 30 13.64 10.05 5.11
N TRP A 31 13.21 9.06 4.32
CA TRP A 31 11.85 8.52 4.37
C TRP A 31 11.82 7.02 4.22
N ASP A 32 10.79 6.39 4.78
CA ASP A 32 10.49 4.98 4.52
C ASP A 32 9.59 4.91 3.30
N TYR A 33 10.11 4.37 2.20
CA TYR A 33 9.31 4.15 0.99
C TYR A 33 8.72 2.75 1.00
N CYS A 34 7.46 2.65 0.62
CA CYS A 34 6.73 1.41 0.56
C CYS A 34 7.09 0.61 -0.70
N LEU A 35 7.22 -0.70 -0.53
CA LEU A 35 7.48 -1.67 -1.59
C LEU A 35 6.78 -2.99 -1.25
N LEU A 36 6.67 -3.92 -2.19
CA LEU A 36 6.39 -5.29 -1.83
C LEU A 36 7.60 -5.88 -1.08
N ALA A 37 7.35 -6.75 -0.10
CA ALA A 37 8.39 -7.52 0.55
C ALA A 37 9.27 -8.23 -0.50
N ASN A 38 10.58 -8.31 -0.27
CA ASN A 38 11.51 -8.81 -1.28
C ASN A 38 11.37 -10.33 -1.51
N ASP A 39 11.01 -11.09 -0.47
CA ASP A 39 10.96 -12.54 -0.50
C ASP A 39 9.55 -13.08 -0.76
N TYR A 40 9.43 -14.12 -1.58
CA TYR A 40 8.17 -14.81 -1.85
C TYR A 40 7.51 -15.31 -0.56
N GLY A 41 6.19 -15.13 -0.43
CA GLY A 41 5.43 -15.51 0.76
C GLY A 41 5.64 -14.62 1.99
N ASN A 42 6.52 -13.62 1.93
CA ASN A 42 6.70 -12.66 3.02
C ASN A 42 5.56 -11.63 3.00
N LYS A 43 4.66 -11.70 3.97
CA LYS A 43 3.48 -10.83 4.09
C LYS A 43 3.80 -9.38 4.46
N GLY A 44 5.08 -9.04 4.63
CA GLY A 44 5.53 -7.70 5.01
C GLY A 44 4.99 -7.28 6.37
N TYR A 45 4.78 -5.97 6.55
CA TYR A 45 4.31 -5.41 7.82
C TYR A 45 2.78 -5.24 7.81
N PRO A 46 2.10 -5.55 8.92
CA PRO A 46 0.70 -5.21 9.08
C PRO A 46 0.46 -3.72 8.95
N VAL A 47 -0.74 -3.37 8.48
CA VAL A 47 -1.28 -2.01 8.48
C VAL A 47 -2.55 -1.95 9.32
N VAL A 48 -2.85 -0.76 9.83
CA VAL A 48 -4.11 -0.44 10.51
C VAL A 48 -4.82 0.63 9.70
N PHE A 49 -6.13 0.44 9.50
CA PHE A 49 -6.98 1.40 8.79
C PHE A 49 -7.70 2.27 9.81
N HIS A 50 -7.45 3.58 9.77
CA HIS A 50 -8.16 4.56 10.60
C HIS A 50 -9.13 5.35 9.73
N THR A 51 -10.41 5.38 10.12
CA THR A 51 -11.45 6.08 9.37
C THR A 51 -11.14 7.58 9.32
N LYS A 52 -11.07 8.15 8.10
CA LYS A 52 -10.79 9.57 7.87
C LYS A 52 -11.63 10.08 6.70
N GLY A 53 -12.68 10.84 7.00
CA GLY A 53 -13.63 11.31 5.98
C GLY A 53 -14.35 10.14 5.30
N SER A 54 -14.28 10.07 3.97
CA SER A 54 -14.88 9.00 3.15
C SER A 54 -13.97 7.79 2.93
N GLY A 55 -12.76 7.79 3.49
CA GLY A 55 -11.78 6.71 3.32
C GLY A 55 -10.99 6.46 4.59
N PHE A 56 -9.72 6.06 4.42
CA PHE A 56 -8.84 5.69 5.52
C PHE A 56 -7.49 6.39 5.45
N SER A 57 -6.95 6.81 6.60
CA SER A 57 -5.50 6.90 6.75
C SER A 57 -4.97 5.51 7.10
N ILE A 58 -3.94 5.07 6.39
CA ILE A 58 -3.35 3.73 6.55
C ILE A 58 -2.06 3.88 7.36
N GLU A 59 -2.03 3.35 8.59
CA GLU A 59 -0.84 3.27 9.43
C GLU A 59 -0.11 1.95 9.15
N MET A 60 1.19 1.99 8.87
CA MET A 60 2.06 0.81 8.89
C MET A 60 2.62 0.60 10.30
N THR A 61 2.46 -0.61 10.82
CA THR A 61 2.89 -0.98 12.18
C THR A 61 4.41 -0.95 12.42
N SER A 62 5.21 -0.81 11.35
CA SER A 62 6.67 -0.73 11.41
C SER A 62 7.19 0.46 10.62
N SER A 63 8.14 1.19 11.20
CA SER A 63 8.84 2.33 10.61
C SER A 63 10.23 2.44 11.21
N ASN A 64 11.19 2.96 10.45
CA ASN A 64 12.53 3.30 10.92
C ASN A 64 12.57 4.67 11.62
N TRP A 65 11.53 5.51 11.48
CA TRP A 65 11.46 6.84 12.08
C TRP A 65 10.22 6.98 12.99
N GLY A 66 10.45 7.35 14.25
CA GLY A 66 9.40 7.47 15.25
C GLY A 66 8.27 8.42 14.83
N GLY A 67 7.04 7.92 14.79
CA GLY A 67 5.85 8.67 14.40
C GLY A 67 5.60 8.79 12.88
N TYR A 68 6.53 8.35 12.03
CA TYR A 68 6.39 8.37 10.57
C TYR A 68 5.86 7.02 10.10
N ARG A 69 4.55 6.81 10.22
CA ARG A 69 3.91 5.49 9.99
C ARG A 69 2.79 5.51 8.97
N TYR A 70 2.32 6.68 8.54
CA TYR A 70 1.14 6.78 7.70
C TYR A 70 1.49 6.92 6.23
N LEU A 71 0.73 6.28 5.35
CA LEU A 71 1.00 6.30 3.92
C LEU A 71 0.66 7.65 3.28
N GLN A 72 1.63 8.21 2.57
CA GLN A 72 1.49 9.37 1.70
C GLN A 72 1.97 9.05 0.29
N ALA A 73 1.13 9.30 -0.70
CA ALA A 73 1.52 9.23 -2.10
C ALA A 73 2.31 10.48 -2.51
N VAL A 74 3.45 10.28 -3.16
CA VAL A 74 4.27 11.33 -3.77
C VAL A 74 4.61 10.96 -5.21
N THR A 75 5.19 11.89 -5.98
CA THR A 75 5.51 11.68 -7.40
C THR A 75 6.33 10.41 -7.66
N THR A 76 7.22 10.04 -6.72
CA THR A 76 8.17 8.92 -6.89
C THR A 76 7.72 7.62 -6.23
N GLY A 77 6.61 7.59 -5.51
CA GLY A 77 6.18 6.39 -4.78
C GLY A 77 5.19 6.67 -3.66
N VAL A 78 5.08 5.73 -2.73
CA VAL A 78 4.36 5.89 -1.47
C VAL A 78 5.38 5.85 -0.33
N LYS A 79 5.33 6.81 0.58
CA LYS A 79 6.24 6.89 1.74
C LYS A 79 5.48 6.99 3.05
N LEU A 80 6.16 6.73 4.16
CA LEU A 80 5.61 6.90 5.50
C LEU A 80 5.84 8.32 6.03
N VAL A 81 4.79 8.91 6.59
CA VAL A 81 4.75 10.26 7.18
C VAL A 81 4.02 10.28 8.52
N GLN A 82 3.99 11.43 9.19
CA GLN A 82 3.16 11.62 10.37
C GLN A 82 1.68 11.67 10.00
N GLU A 83 0.79 11.37 10.96
CA GLU A 83 -0.66 11.30 10.73
C GLU A 83 -1.26 12.57 10.09
N GLY A 84 -0.74 13.74 10.49
CA GLY A 84 -1.18 15.05 9.96
C GLY A 84 -0.96 15.21 8.45
N ASP A 85 0.07 14.55 7.91
CA ASP A 85 0.44 14.61 6.49
C ASP A 85 -0.10 13.41 5.69
N ALA A 86 -0.77 12.46 6.36
CA ALA A 86 -1.28 11.24 5.76
C ALA A 86 -2.35 11.54 4.71
N HIS A 87 -2.22 10.90 3.55
CA HIS A 87 -3.27 10.95 2.55
C HIS A 87 -4.43 10.02 2.92
N VAL A 88 -5.64 10.42 2.50
CA VAL A 88 -6.83 9.58 2.60
C VAL A 88 -6.84 8.62 1.42
N TRP A 89 -7.06 7.34 1.71
CA TRP A 89 -7.14 6.26 0.74
C TRP A 89 -8.57 5.71 0.69
N GLU A 90 -9.15 5.75 -0.50
CA GLU A 90 -10.42 5.12 -0.82
C GLU A 90 -10.19 3.65 -1.14
N ALA A 91 -10.88 2.74 -0.45
CA ALA A 91 -10.81 1.32 -0.71
C ALA A 91 -11.96 0.90 -1.65
N GLU A 92 -11.65 0.23 -2.75
CA GLU A 92 -12.63 -0.30 -3.68
C GLU A 92 -12.45 -1.81 -3.85
N SER A 93 -13.55 -2.57 -3.80
CA SER A 93 -13.50 -4.01 -4.08
C SER A 93 -13.61 -4.26 -5.58
N ARG A 94 -12.72 -5.10 -6.10
CA ARG A 94 -12.69 -5.57 -7.49
C ARG A 94 -12.64 -7.09 -7.49
N ASP A 95 -12.91 -7.72 -8.63
CA ASP A 95 -12.93 -9.19 -8.76
C ASP A 95 -11.61 -9.86 -8.34
N LYS A 96 -10.49 -9.14 -8.47
CA LYS A 96 -9.15 -9.61 -8.07
C LYS A 96 -8.76 -9.25 -6.63
N GLY A 97 -9.56 -8.49 -5.89
CA GLY A 97 -9.23 -8.02 -4.53
C GLY A 97 -9.48 -6.53 -4.34
N ALA A 98 -9.00 -6.00 -3.21
CA ALA A 98 -9.11 -4.59 -2.88
C ALA A 98 -8.09 -3.76 -3.66
N VAL A 99 -8.50 -2.60 -4.16
CA VAL A 99 -7.59 -1.56 -4.66
C VAL A 99 -7.72 -0.33 -3.77
N PHE A 100 -6.61 0.39 -3.60
CA PHE A 100 -6.58 1.62 -2.82
C PHE A 100 -6.24 2.80 -3.72
N LYS A 101 -6.99 3.88 -3.58
CA LYS A 101 -6.90 5.06 -4.44
C LYS A 101 -6.77 6.33 -3.60
N THR A 102 -5.99 7.28 -4.09
CA THR A 102 -5.91 8.64 -3.54
C THR A 102 -5.79 9.64 -4.69
N PHE A 103 -6.45 10.80 -4.60
CA PHE A 103 -6.46 11.83 -5.64
C PHE A 103 -6.73 11.34 -7.08
N GLY A 104 -7.60 10.34 -7.24
CA GLY A 104 -7.90 9.79 -8.57
C GLY A 104 -6.92 8.73 -9.08
N ALA A 105 -5.83 8.44 -8.36
CA ALA A 105 -4.80 7.48 -8.74
C ALA A 105 -4.79 6.25 -7.82
N TYR A 106 -4.61 5.07 -8.39
CA TYR A 106 -4.59 3.79 -7.67
C TYR A 106 -3.18 3.38 -7.29
N MET A 107 -3.02 2.65 -6.19
CA MET A 107 -1.77 1.97 -5.88
C MET A 107 -1.38 1.03 -7.02
N VAL A 108 -0.11 1.11 -7.41
CA VAL A 108 0.54 0.25 -8.40
C VAL A 108 1.87 -0.23 -7.84
N TYR A 109 2.40 -1.29 -8.42
CA TYR A 109 3.74 -1.79 -8.11
C TYR A 109 4.50 -2.10 -9.40
N GLY A 110 5.83 -2.08 -9.33
CA GLY A 110 6.68 -2.53 -10.43
C GLY A 110 6.65 -4.06 -10.56
N SER A 111 6.29 -4.57 -11.74
CA SER A 111 6.23 -6.00 -12.04
C SER A 111 7.50 -6.58 -12.68
N GLU A 112 8.50 -5.73 -12.93
CA GLU A 112 9.81 -6.13 -13.46
C GLU A 112 10.72 -6.76 -12.39
N THR A 113 11.80 -7.42 -12.85
CA THR A 113 12.81 -8.02 -11.96
C THR A 113 13.51 -6.97 -11.11
N GLY A 114 13.35 -7.04 -9.79
CA GLY A 114 13.97 -6.12 -8.84
C GLY A 114 13.05 -5.81 -7.67
N LYS A 115 13.27 -4.64 -7.03
CA LYS A 115 12.40 -4.17 -5.94
C LYS A 115 11.10 -3.60 -6.50
N SER A 116 9.98 -4.18 -6.10
CA SER A 116 8.64 -3.75 -6.50
C SER A 116 8.16 -2.59 -5.62
N TRP A 117 8.67 -1.38 -5.86
CA TRP A 117 8.23 -0.17 -5.16
C TRP A 117 6.75 0.13 -5.41
N ILE A 118 6.06 0.59 -4.36
CA ILE A 118 4.67 1.04 -4.46
C ILE A 118 4.66 2.49 -4.94
N ALA A 119 3.81 2.76 -5.94
CA ALA A 119 3.54 4.10 -6.44
C ALA A 119 2.03 4.28 -6.64
N VAL A 120 1.62 5.42 -7.17
CA VAL A 120 0.25 5.67 -7.59
C VAL A 120 0.18 6.03 -9.07
N ALA A 121 -0.85 5.55 -9.77
CA ALA A 121 -1.10 5.91 -11.16
C ALA A 121 -2.61 6.00 -11.45
N ALA A 122 -3.02 7.03 -12.20
CA ALA A 122 -4.40 7.15 -12.69
C ALA A 122 -4.70 6.12 -13.80
N SER A 123 -3.67 5.78 -14.59
CA SER A 123 -3.71 4.74 -15.61
C SER A 123 -2.33 4.09 -15.75
N ILE A 124 -2.32 2.82 -16.16
CA ILE A 124 -1.10 2.09 -16.55
C ILE A 124 -1.29 1.61 -17.98
N LEU A 125 -0.28 1.81 -18.82
CA LEU A 125 -0.26 1.22 -20.15
C LEU A 125 0.28 -0.21 -20.06
N PRO A 126 -0.25 -1.16 -20.85
CA PRO A 126 0.34 -2.49 -20.95
C PRO A 126 1.84 -2.42 -21.29
N ASN A 127 2.63 -3.34 -20.74
CA ASN A 127 4.08 -3.50 -21.00
C ASN A 127 5.01 -2.37 -20.51
N LEU A 128 4.55 -1.48 -19.61
CA LEU A 128 5.42 -0.47 -18.96
C LEU A 128 5.92 -0.89 -17.57
N GLY A 129 6.00 -2.21 -17.31
CA GLY A 129 6.59 -2.75 -16.09
C GLY A 129 5.85 -2.41 -14.79
N ARG A 130 4.58 -2.05 -14.87
CA ARG A 130 3.73 -1.72 -13.71
C ARG A 130 2.39 -2.40 -13.81
N ASP A 131 1.88 -2.81 -12.66
CA ASP A 131 0.56 -3.40 -12.52
C ASP A 131 -0.22 -2.75 -11.38
N PHE A 132 -1.55 -2.74 -11.52
CA PHE A 132 -2.43 -2.32 -10.43
C PHE A 132 -2.28 -3.28 -9.25
N ALA A 133 -2.17 -2.70 -8.06
CA ALA A 133 -2.02 -3.48 -6.86
C ALA A 133 -3.38 -3.96 -6.35
N PHE A 134 -3.72 -5.21 -6.65
CA PHE A 134 -4.89 -5.88 -6.11
C PHE A 134 -4.52 -6.61 -4.83
N TRP A 135 -5.07 -6.18 -3.71
CA TRP A 135 -4.70 -6.67 -2.39
C TRP A 135 -5.73 -7.66 -1.85
N LYS A 136 -5.24 -8.78 -1.32
CA LYS A 136 -5.97 -9.58 -0.33
C LYS A 136 -5.68 -8.98 1.05
N LEU A 137 -6.74 -8.68 1.79
CA LEU A 137 -6.66 -8.30 3.20
C LEU A 137 -6.70 -9.56 4.06
N GLU A 138 -5.67 -9.76 4.87
CA GLU A 138 -5.61 -10.87 5.82
C GLU A 138 -5.40 -10.32 7.22
N LYS A 139 -6.23 -10.70 8.19
CA LYS A 139 -6.08 -10.22 9.58
C LYS A 139 -4.71 -10.65 10.13
N ALA A 140 -4.02 -9.71 10.78
CA ALA A 140 -2.70 -9.91 11.39
C ALA A 140 -2.80 -10.52 12.80
#